data_AF-A0A8S3F9A9-F1
#
_entry.id   AF-A0A8S3F9A9-F1
#
_cell.length_a   1.000
_cell.length_b   1.000
_cell.length_c   1.000
_cell.angle_alpha   90.00
_cell.angle_beta   90.00
_cell.angle_gamma   90.00
#
_symmetry.space_group_name_H-M   'P 1'
#
loop_
_entity.id
_entity.type
_entity.pdbx_description
1 polymer ?
#
loop_
_entity_poly.entity_id
_entity_poly.type
_entity_poly.pdbx_seq_one_letter_code
_entity_poly.pdbx_strand_id
1 'polypeptide(L)'
;MIDRFSNHRFIIDNINSQPFKVPDISSVQRMKLASKKFEFTNDDWSRLKDLQTVLKPFFKATKAISAKNYPTLAAAYSIKYALRYFLFNETSANESLWLKSLKLCLRRTLELYFDEKMEMHQKNTSS
;
A
#
# COMPACT_ATOMS: atom_id res chain seq x y z
N MET A 1 0.71 8.88 4.93
CA MET A 1 0.61 7.69 5.81
C MET A 1 1.69 6.66 5.45
N ILE A 2 1.92 6.39 4.17
CA ILE A 2 2.92 5.40 3.74
C ILE A 2 4.38 5.86 3.94
N ASP A 3 4.69 7.15 3.77
CA ASP A 3 6.06 7.66 4.03
C ASP A 3 6.48 7.54 5.52
N ARG A 4 5.53 7.29 6.42
CA ARG A 4 5.85 7.02 7.82
C ARG A 4 6.64 5.72 7.96
N PHE A 5 6.44 4.71 7.10
CA PHE A 5 7.14 3.42 7.21
C PHE A 5 8.66 3.54 7.07
N SER A 6 9.15 4.44 6.22
CA SER A 6 10.59 4.73 6.11
C SER A 6 11.15 5.34 7.39
N ASN A 7 10.38 6.23 8.04
CA ASN A 7 10.76 6.77 9.35
C ASN A 7 10.73 5.68 10.44
N HIS A 8 9.79 4.74 10.36
CA HIS A 8 9.72 3.63 11.31
C HIS A 8 10.92 2.69 11.16
N ARG A 9 11.43 2.47 9.94
CA ARG A 9 12.68 1.72 9.72
C ARG A 9 13.85 2.36 10.45
N PHE A 10 14.07 3.65 10.23
CA PHE A 10 15.15 4.38 10.91
C PHE A 10 15.01 4.33 12.44
N ILE A 11 13.80 4.49 12.96
CA ILE A 11 13.53 4.40 14.41
C ILE A 11 13.81 2.99 14.93
N ILE A 12 13.34 1.94 14.25
CA ILE A 12 13.55 0.54 14.64
C ILE A 12 15.03 0.17 14.56
N ASP A 13 15.74 0.58 13.51
CA ASP A 13 17.18 0.36 13.34
C ASP A 13 17.97 1.08 14.45
N ASN A 14 17.57 2.30 14.82
CA ASN A 14 18.19 3.06 15.91
C ASN A 14 17.92 2.44 17.30
N ILE A 15 16.70 1.95 17.55
CA ILE A 15 16.35 1.22 18.78
C ILE A 15 17.13 -0.10 18.87
N ASN A 16 17.25 -0.85 17.77
CA ASN A 16 18.03 -2.09 17.72
C ASN A 16 19.53 -1.84 17.89
N SER A 17 20.05 -0.73 17.35
CA SER A 17 21.48 -0.39 17.42
C SER A 17 21.88 0.22 18.77
N GLN A 18 21.01 1.01 19.39
CA GLN A 18 21.28 1.75 20.61
C GLN A 18 20.09 1.71 21.59
N PRO A 19 19.72 0.52 22.10
CA PRO A 19 18.51 0.33 22.93
C PRO A 19 18.57 1.12 24.26
N PHE A 20 19.76 1.52 24.72
CA PHE A 20 19.98 2.24 25.97
C PHE A 20 19.84 3.76 25.86
N LYS A 21 19.73 4.31 24.64
CA LYS A 21 19.69 5.77 24.39
C LYS A 21 18.29 6.31 24.13
N VAL A 22 17.25 5.49 24.22
CA VAL A 22 15.86 5.96 24.11
C VAL A 22 15.52 6.76 25.37
N PRO A 23 15.16 8.05 25.26
CA PRO A 23 14.77 8.87 26.41
C PRO A 23 13.41 8.44 26.96
N ASP A 24 13.16 8.72 28.25
CA ASP A 24 11.86 8.53 28.93
C ASP A 24 11.27 7.11 28.97
N ILE A 25 12.12 6.07 28.98
CA ILE A 25 11.68 4.67 29.17
C ILE A 25 12.10 4.10 30.53
N SER A 26 11.21 3.35 31.16
CA SER A 26 11.49 2.71 32.46
C SER A 26 12.51 1.56 32.33
N SER A 27 13.15 1.19 33.43
CA SER A 27 14.12 0.07 33.48
C SER A 27 13.52 -1.26 33.00
N VAL A 28 12.26 -1.52 33.35
CA VAL A 28 11.52 -2.72 32.94
C VAL A 28 11.22 -2.71 31.44
N GLN A 29 10.85 -1.56 30.87
CA GLN A 29 10.63 -1.42 29.43
C GLN A 29 11.94 -1.56 28.65
N ARG A 30 13.04 -1.05 29.20
CA ARG A 30 14.38 -1.16 28.62
C ARG A 30 14.87 -2.60 28.57
N MET A 31 14.65 -3.38 29.64
CA MET A 31 14.94 -4.81 29.62
C MET A 31 14.08 -5.55 28.58
N LYS A 32 12.79 -5.21 28.47
CA LYS A 32 11.91 -5.79 27.43
C LYS A 32 12.39 -5.47 26.01
N LEU A 33 12.83 -4.23 25.76
CA LEU A 33 13.41 -3.80 24.49
C LEU A 33 14.73 -4.52 24.18
N ALA A 34 15.61 -4.65 25.16
CA ALA A 34 16.86 -5.39 25.00
C ALA A 34 16.62 -6.90 24.76
N SER A 35 15.56 -7.46 25.35
CA SER A 35 15.19 -8.87 25.17
C SER A 35 14.43 -9.17 23.88
N LYS A 36 13.76 -8.18 23.29
CA LYS A 36 13.00 -8.30 22.05
C LYS A 36 13.65 -7.45 20.98
N LYS A 37 14.50 -8.07 20.17
CA LYS A 37 14.90 -7.44 18.92
C LYS A 37 13.67 -7.27 18.03
N PHE A 38 13.40 -6.05 17.61
CA PHE A 38 12.44 -5.77 16.55
C PHE A 38 13.14 -6.09 15.22
N GLU A 39 13.41 -7.37 14.96
CA GLU A 39 14.11 -7.81 13.75
C GLU A 39 13.07 -8.03 12.64
N PHE A 40 12.63 -6.93 12.02
CA PHE A 40 12.20 -7.03 10.63
C PHE A 40 13.42 -7.37 9.79
N THR A 41 13.33 -8.46 9.03
CA THR A 41 14.41 -8.83 8.12
C THR A 41 14.49 -7.83 6.96
N ASN A 42 15.62 -7.84 6.24
CA ASN A 42 15.74 -7.03 5.02
C ASN A 42 14.66 -7.38 3.98
N ASP A 43 14.22 -8.65 3.95
CA ASP A 43 13.13 -9.10 3.09
C ASP A 43 11.80 -8.46 3.50
N ASP A 44 11.49 -8.40 4.79
CA ASP A 44 10.28 -7.74 5.29
C ASP A 44 10.24 -6.25 4.92
N TRP A 45 11.38 -5.56 5.04
CA TRP A 45 11.49 -4.17 4.60
C TRP A 45 11.31 -4.00 3.10
N SER A 46 11.81 -4.96 2.30
CA SER A 46 11.59 -4.99 0.86
C SER A 46 10.11 -5.19 0.52
N ARG A 47 9.43 -6.13 1.19
CA ARG A 47 7.99 -6.37 1.01
C ARG A 47 7.14 -5.18 1.40
N LEU A 48 7.50 -4.47 2.48
CA LEU A 48 6.85 -3.22 2.88
C LEU A 48 7.01 -2.12 1.82
N LYS A 49 8.19 -2.03 1.20
CA LYS A 49 8.45 -1.09 0.10
C LYS A 49 7.63 -1.44 -1.14
N ASP A 50 7.52 -2.73 -1.47
CA ASP A 50 6.68 -3.20 -2.57
C ASP A 50 5.20 -2.90 -2.29
N LEU A 51 4.73 -3.15 -1.07
CA LEU A 51 3.38 -2.82 -0.63
C LEU A 51 3.10 -1.31 -0.75
N GLN A 52 4.05 -0.46 -0.33
CA GLN A 52 3.97 0.98 -0.51
C GLN A 52 3.84 1.37 -1.98
N THR A 53 4.65 0.76 -2.85
CA THR A 53 4.65 1.01 -4.29
C THR A 53 3.28 0.73 -4.89
N VAL A 54 2.66 -0.37 -4.46
CA VAL A 54 1.32 -0.77 -4.91
C VAL A 54 0.23 0.12 -4.35
N LEU A 55 0.25 0.45 -3.06
CA LEU A 55 -0.84 1.19 -2.41
C LEU A 55 -0.86 2.69 -2.75
N LYS A 56 0.29 3.29 -3.08
CA LYS A 56 0.40 4.73 -3.31
C LYS A 56 -0.48 5.24 -4.48
N PRO A 57 -0.55 4.58 -5.65
CA PRO A 57 -1.50 4.92 -6.71
C PRO A 57 -2.96 4.88 -6.25
N PHE A 58 -3.37 3.84 -5.51
CA PHE A 58 -4.75 3.72 -5.01
C PHE A 58 -5.09 4.79 -3.99
N PHE A 59 -4.17 5.11 -3.07
CA PHE A 59 -4.36 6.20 -2.12
C PHE A 59 -4.59 7.54 -2.84
N LYS A 60 -3.81 7.83 -3.88
CA LYS A 60 -4.00 9.02 -4.71
C LYS A 60 -5.35 9.01 -5.43
N ALA A 61 -5.73 7.87 -6.01
CA ALA A 61 -7.01 7.69 -6.67
C ALA A 61 -8.20 7.92 -5.72
N THR A 62 -8.19 7.30 -4.54
CA THR A 62 -9.24 7.48 -3.52
C THR A 62 -9.31 8.92 -3.03
N LYS A 63 -8.16 9.58 -2.85
CA LYS A 63 -8.16 11.00 -2.49
C LYS A 63 -8.79 11.83 -3.60
N ALA A 64 -8.42 11.61 -4.86
CA ALA A 64 -8.93 12.34 -6.00
C ALA A 64 -10.45 12.14 -6.21
N ILE A 65 -10.96 10.93 -5.99
CA ILE A 65 -12.41 10.59 -6.10
C ILE A 65 -13.17 10.84 -4.79
N SER A 66 -12.50 11.30 -3.73
CA SER A 66 -13.20 11.61 -2.49
C SER A 66 -14.20 12.76 -2.71
N ALA A 67 -15.37 12.66 -2.07
CA ALA A 67 -16.45 13.66 -2.21
C ALA A 67 -16.00 15.10 -1.92
N LYS A 68 -14.92 15.28 -1.13
CA LYS A 68 -14.30 16.58 -0.83
C LYS A 68 -13.74 17.29 -2.05
N ASN A 69 -13.45 16.57 -3.14
CA ASN A 69 -12.88 17.13 -4.37
C ASN A 69 -13.90 17.26 -5.51
N TYR A 70 -15.19 16.96 -5.25
CA TYR A 70 -16.26 17.00 -6.25
C TYR A 70 -15.85 16.37 -7.60
N PRO A 71 -15.41 15.10 -7.59
CA PRO A 71 -14.87 14.48 -8.80
C PRO A 71 -15.92 14.42 -9.91
N THR A 72 -15.53 14.79 -11.12
CA THR A 72 -16.35 14.58 -12.30
C THR A 72 -16.28 13.12 -12.75
N LEU A 73 -17.31 12.65 -13.47
CA LEU A 73 -17.34 11.31 -14.04
C LEU A 73 -16.13 11.06 -14.97
N ALA A 74 -15.73 12.09 -15.73
CA ALA A 74 -14.54 12.05 -16.58
C ALA A 74 -13.27 11.81 -15.74
N ALA A 75 -13.10 12.51 -14.61
CA ALA A 75 -11.96 12.30 -13.72
C ALA A 75 -11.94 10.89 -13.13
N ALA A 76 -13.10 10.36 -12.73
CA ALA A 76 -13.21 8.99 -12.22
C ALA A 76 -12.81 7.95 -13.30
N TYR A 77 -13.21 8.18 -14.55
CA TYR A 77 -12.85 7.32 -15.68
C TYR A 77 -11.34 7.38 -15.97
N SER A 78 -10.74 8.57 -16.02
CA SER A 78 -9.29 8.73 -16.19
C SER A 78 -8.49 8.03 -15.08
N ILE A 79 -8.95 8.10 -13.84
CA ILE A 79 -8.32 7.44 -12.70
C ILE A 79 -8.44 5.90 -12.81
N LYS A 80 -9.60 5.39 -13.24
CA LYS A 80 -9.78 3.96 -13.54
C LYS A 80 -8.76 3.49 -14.58
N TYR A 81 -8.58 4.24 -15.67
CA TYR A 81 -7.59 3.92 -16.70
C TYR A 81 -6.16 3.97 -16.17
N ALA A 82 -5.81 4.98 -15.37
CA ALA A 82 -4.48 5.08 -14.76
C ALA A 82 -4.17 3.90 -13.84
N LEU A 83 -5.14 3.46 -13.03
CA LEU A 83 -4.99 2.28 -12.17
C LEU A 83 -4.88 0.98 -12.97
N ARG A 84 -5.69 0.81 -14.03
CA ARG A 84 -5.55 -0.34 -14.93
C ARG A 84 -4.19 -0.33 -15.60
N TYR A 85 -3.75 0.80 -16.14
CA TYR A 85 -2.43 0.89 -16.75
C TYR A 85 -1.32 0.51 -15.76
N PHE A 86 -1.38 1.01 -14.53
CA PHE A 86 -0.42 0.65 -13.48
C PHE A 86 -0.37 -0.85 -13.15
N LEU A 87 -1.52 -1.53 -13.11
CA LEU A 87 -1.62 -2.96 -12.76
C LEU A 87 -1.30 -3.90 -13.92
N PHE A 88 -1.55 -3.47 -15.17
CA PHE A 88 -1.46 -4.32 -16.36
C PHE A 88 -0.16 -4.09 -17.13
N ASN A 89 0.50 -2.95 -16.94
CA ASN A 89 1.78 -2.71 -17.56
C ASN A 89 2.85 -3.53 -16.83
N GLU A 90 3.54 -4.41 -17.56
CA GLU A 90 4.70 -5.13 -17.07
C GLU A 90 5.78 -4.11 -16.75
N THR A 91 5.88 -3.77 -15.48
CA THR A 91 6.81 -2.74 -15.07
C THR A 91 8.15 -3.44 -14.86
N SER A 92 9.12 -3.19 -15.75
CA SER A 92 10.55 -3.47 -15.61
C SER A 92 10.97 -4.91 -15.24
N ALA A 93 12.00 -5.44 -15.92
CA ALA A 93 12.62 -6.73 -15.60
C ALA A 93 13.04 -6.90 -14.12
N ASN A 94 13.23 -5.78 -13.40
CA ASN A 94 13.68 -5.74 -12.01
C ASN A 94 12.56 -5.80 -10.94
N GLU A 95 11.28 -6.00 -11.30
CA GLU A 95 10.23 -6.15 -10.29
C GLU A 95 10.33 -7.48 -9.52
N SER A 96 10.17 -7.40 -8.20
CA SER A 96 10.15 -8.58 -7.32
C SER A 96 8.97 -9.50 -7.66
N LEU A 97 9.15 -10.81 -7.48
CA LEU A 97 8.06 -11.79 -7.66
C LEU A 97 6.86 -11.46 -6.76
N TRP A 98 7.14 -11.02 -5.52
CA TRP A 98 6.13 -10.58 -4.56
C TRP A 98 5.28 -9.42 -5.09
N LEU A 99 5.92 -8.40 -5.66
CA LEU A 99 5.24 -7.24 -6.25
C LEU A 99 4.37 -7.65 -7.45
N LYS A 100 4.86 -8.55 -8.31
CA LYS A 100 4.09 -9.09 -9.44
C LYS A 100 2.85 -9.83 -8.96
N SER A 101 2.99 -10.70 -7.95
CA SER A 101 1.86 -11.42 -7.35
C SER A 101 0.83 -10.46 -6.75
N LEU A 102 1.27 -9.41 -6.04
CA LEU A 102 0.41 -8.38 -5.48
C LEU A 102 -0.39 -7.65 -6.57
N LYS A 103 0.26 -7.20 -7.64
CA LYS A 103 -0.42 -6.55 -8.78
C LYS A 103 -1.44 -7.47 -9.42
N LEU A 104 -1.10 -8.75 -9.60
CA LEU A 104 -1.99 -9.75 -10.21
C LEU A 104 -3.24 -9.99 -9.34
N CYS A 105 -3.08 -10.09 -8.02
CA CYS A 105 -4.21 -10.19 -7.09
C CYS A 105 -5.12 -8.95 -7.19
N LEU A 106 -4.54 -7.75 -7.14
CA LEU A 106 -5.30 -6.51 -7.23
C LEU A 106 -5.97 -6.33 -8.57
N ARG A 107 -5.34 -6.77 -9.66
CA ARG A 107 -5.95 -6.78 -10.99
C ARG A 107 -7.23 -7.59 -11.01
N ARG A 108 -7.19 -8.84 -10.51
CA ARG A 108 -8.39 -9.70 -10.44
C ARG A 108 -9.49 -9.05 -9.60
N THR A 109 -9.14 -8.53 -8.43
CA THR A 109 -10.11 -7.84 -7.58
C THR A 109 -10.71 -6.63 -8.28
N LEU A 110 -9.90 -5.82 -8.95
CA LEU A 110 -10.35 -4.62 -9.63
C LEU A 110 -11.25 -4.94 -10.84
N GLU A 111 -10.95 -6.00 -11.60
CA GLU A 111 -11.79 -6.51 -12.68
C GLU A 111 -13.17 -6.93 -12.12
N LEU A 112 -13.20 -7.78 -11.08
CA LEU A 112 -14.45 -8.20 -10.44
C LEU A 112 -15.32 -7.02 -10.00
N TYR A 113 -14.73 -6.03 -9.30
CA TYR A 113 -15.47 -4.87 -8.82
C TYR A 113 -16.06 -4.00 -9.94
N PHE A 114 -15.41 -3.96 -11.11
CA PHE A 114 -15.91 -3.18 -12.24
C PHE A 114 -16.88 -3.96 -13.12
N ASP A 115 -16.69 -5.27 -13.27
CA ASP A 115 -17.51 -6.12 -14.14
C ASP A 115 -18.85 -6.46 -13.44
N GLU A 116 -18.85 -6.84 -12.15
CA GLU A 116 -20.08 -7.13 -11.38
C GLU A 116 -21.02 -5.91 -11.27
N LYS A 117 -20.46 -4.69 -11.21
CA LYS A 117 -21.28 -3.47 -11.17
C LYS A 117 -21.87 -3.06 -12.52
N MET A 118 -21.33 -3.54 -13.65
CA MET A 118 -21.95 -3.30 -14.96
C MET A 118 -23.17 -4.19 -15.19
N GLU A 119 -23.15 -5.43 -14.71
CA GLU A 119 -24.28 -6.37 -14.85
C GLU A 119 -25.51 -5.93 -14.04
N MET A 120 -25.31 -5.35 -12.85
CA MET A 120 -26.42 -4.83 -12.04
C MET A 120 -27.10 -3.59 -12.63
N HIS A 121 -26.40 -2.77 -13.43
CA HIS A 121 -27.01 -1.61 -14.07
C HIS A 121 -27.79 -1.95 -15.35
N GLN A 122 -27.41 -2.99 -16.09
CA GLN A 122 -28.17 -3.42 -17.28
C GLN A 122 -29.54 -4.02 -16.92
N LYS A 123 -29.64 -4.76 -15.81
CA LYS A 123 -30.93 -5.32 -15.35
C LYS A 123 -31.96 -4.26 -14.95
N ASN A 124 -31.53 -3.08 -14.50
CA ASN A 124 -32.43 -2.04 -14.00
C ASN A 124 -32.89 -1.04 -15.07
N THR A 125 -32.33 -1.09 -16.29
CA THR A 125 -32.72 -0.23 -17.42
C THR A 125 -33.58 -0.94 -18.47
N SER A 126 -33.90 -2.23 -18.23
CA SER A 126 -34.69 -3.07 -19.14
C SER A 126 -36.07 -3.42 -18.57
N SER A 127 -36.64 -2.57 -17.73
CA SER A 127 -38.02 -2.67 -17.25
C SER A 127 -38.76 -1.36 -17.51
#